data_AF-A0A7C8I3W1-F1
#
_entry.id   AF-A0A7C8I3W1-F1
#
_cell.length_a   1.000
_cell.length_b   1.000
_cell.length_c   1.000
_cell.angle_alpha   90.00
_cell.angle_beta   90.00
_cell.angle_gamma   90.00
#
_symmetry.space_group_name_H-M   'P 1'
#
loop_
_entity.id
_entity.type
_entity.pdbx_description
1 polymer ?
#
loop_
_entity_poly.entity_id
_entity_poly.type
_entity_poly.pdbx_seq_one_letter_code
_entity_poly.pdbx_strand_id
1 'polypeptide(L)'
;MSLIYYTLAEFFRIATNTTPPIDPSAASSALHNANHAASSALHNATDAASSTLHNATHAAASHIPVHVPSEPWHYAQLTLWILLFLSVPLAISLAARQTEHLTSTAASSTSAQNAWSRVWDMRRWLVFFGLAELHMLGSAPWGPWDSASIAQRWPEKLYVQRLLRTGLVPLRIESGGFGTRVVRPGAWRDRFPDFFTMPLYVQSKQRARFEFLMPFPEGFEGGATPLDAARRKFLQTLQHNATGYRVGIWIHRPRKSWFSMPAPSRLPFEIGATGCVEWVLPWKEDRVIEAGKGTKAQPLSDFIVPGRCPLLERQEMAIVRVECPDFRTVRLDRWVYGIAQNVGMTRLWTGQELREDAESWLESNGLEHPDAGWPVDDESGVDGNFEMGDWTEDETE
;
A
#
# COMPACT_ATOMS: atom_id res chain seq x y z
N MET A 1 15.61 -32.27 -26.63
CA MET A 1 15.83 -30.83 -26.41
C MET A 1 14.54 -30.03 -26.53
N SER A 2 13.85 -29.99 -27.68
CA SER A 2 12.59 -29.23 -27.87
C SER A 2 11.46 -29.65 -26.90
N LEU A 3 11.25 -30.95 -26.66
CA LEU A 3 10.19 -31.44 -25.76
C LEU A 3 10.42 -31.13 -24.27
N ILE A 4 11.70 -31.05 -23.85
CA ILE A 4 12.10 -30.73 -22.46
C ILE A 4 11.92 -29.23 -22.21
N TYR A 5 12.26 -28.39 -23.19
CA TYR A 5 11.94 -26.97 -23.13
C TYR A 5 10.43 -26.72 -23.10
N TYR A 6 9.64 -27.49 -23.86
CA TYR A 6 8.19 -27.38 -23.86
C TYR A 6 7.55 -27.82 -22.53
N THR A 7 8.05 -28.90 -21.92
CA THR A 7 7.56 -29.39 -20.62
C THR A 7 8.02 -28.51 -19.45
N LEU A 8 9.24 -27.96 -19.48
CA LEU A 8 9.68 -26.96 -18.49
C LEU A 8 8.92 -25.63 -18.65
N ALA A 9 8.70 -25.17 -19.88
CA ALA A 9 7.90 -23.96 -20.14
C ALA A 9 6.44 -24.13 -19.66
N GLU A 10 5.84 -25.30 -19.86
CA GLU A 10 4.51 -25.60 -19.32
C GLU A 10 4.49 -25.72 -17.80
N PHE A 11 5.47 -26.40 -17.21
CA PHE A 11 5.62 -26.51 -15.76
C PHE A 11 5.72 -25.12 -15.10
N PHE A 12 6.48 -24.19 -15.68
CA PHE A 12 6.57 -22.81 -15.20
C PHE A 12 5.30 -21.97 -15.51
N ARG A 13 4.62 -22.20 -16.63
CA ARG A 13 3.32 -21.57 -16.96
C ARG A 13 2.24 -21.89 -15.93
N ILE A 14 2.24 -23.13 -15.45
CA ILE A 14 1.26 -23.62 -14.48
C ILE A 14 1.53 -23.05 -13.09
N ALA A 15 2.80 -22.95 -12.66
CA ALA A 15 3.16 -22.48 -11.32
C ALA A 15 2.88 -20.98 -11.04
N THR A 16 2.62 -20.15 -12.07
CA THR A 16 2.61 -18.67 -11.90
C THR A 16 1.36 -17.97 -12.45
N ASN A 17 0.41 -18.71 -13.04
CA ASN A 17 -0.86 -18.19 -13.60
C ASN A 17 -1.88 -17.73 -12.54
N THR A 18 -1.52 -17.64 -11.26
CA THR A 18 -2.48 -17.43 -10.17
C THR A 18 -1.88 -16.58 -9.05
N THR A 19 -1.64 -15.29 -9.29
CA THR A 19 -1.39 -14.33 -8.20
C THR A 19 -2.02 -12.97 -8.52
N PRO A 20 -3.16 -12.59 -7.90
CA PRO A 20 -3.57 -11.20 -7.82
C PRO A 20 -2.59 -10.42 -6.92
N PRO A 21 -2.57 -9.07 -6.97
CA PRO A 21 -1.68 -8.29 -6.10
C PRO A 21 -2.04 -8.56 -4.63
N ILE A 22 -1.13 -9.25 -3.95
CA ILE A 22 -1.26 -9.63 -2.53
C ILE A 22 -0.75 -8.46 -1.69
N ASP A 23 -1.40 -8.19 -0.57
CA ASP A 23 -0.83 -7.40 0.51
C ASP A 23 0.55 -7.99 0.90
N PRO A 24 1.66 -7.24 0.75
CA PRO A 24 3.02 -7.78 0.92
C PRO A 24 3.26 -8.38 2.31
N SER A 25 2.50 -7.95 3.32
CA SER A 25 2.59 -8.47 4.70
C SER A 25 2.01 -9.89 4.84
N ALA A 26 0.86 -10.15 4.22
CA ALA A 26 0.22 -11.46 4.18
C ALA A 26 0.96 -12.44 3.25
N ALA A 27 1.54 -11.94 2.14
CA ALA A 27 2.33 -12.76 1.22
C ALA A 27 3.61 -13.29 1.88
N SER A 28 4.31 -12.46 2.65
CA SER A 28 5.57 -12.83 3.30
C SER A 28 5.39 -13.91 4.36
N SER A 29 4.36 -13.76 5.20
CA SER A 29 4.04 -14.74 6.26
C SER A 29 3.53 -16.07 5.68
N ALA A 30 2.70 -16.04 4.64
CA ALA A 30 2.26 -17.25 3.94
C ALA A 30 3.43 -17.97 3.24
N LEU A 31 4.33 -17.24 2.59
CA LEU A 31 5.53 -17.80 1.94
C LEU A 31 6.49 -18.43 2.97
N HIS A 32 6.68 -17.79 4.13
CA HIS A 32 7.53 -18.31 5.19
C HIS A 32 6.98 -19.62 5.76
N ASN A 33 5.67 -19.68 6.03
CA ASN A 33 5.00 -20.89 6.50
C ASN A 33 5.03 -22.02 5.46
N ALA A 34 4.83 -21.70 4.17
CA ALA A 34 4.91 -22.67 3.08
C ALA A 34 6.33 -23.24 2.92
N ASN A 35 7.37 -22.40 3.02
CA ASN A 35 8.76 -22.83 2.98
C ASN A 35 9.12 -23.73 4.17
N HIS A 36 8.59 -23.41 5.36
CA HIS A 36 8.82 -24.22 6.55
C HIS A 36 8.13 -25.60 6.43
N ALA A 37 6.89 -25.64 5.93
CA ALA A 37 6.17 -26.88 5.68
C ALA A 37 6.84 -27.74 4.59
N ALA A 38 7.32 -27.11 3.51
CA ALA A 38 8.05 -27.79 2.44
C ALA A 38 9.40 -28.35 2.92
N SER A 39 10.16 -27.59 3.73
CA SER A 39 11.40 -28.09 4.35
C SER A 39 11.15 -29.27 5.27
N SER A 40 10.11 -29.20 6.12
CA SER A 40 9.75 -30.30 7.02
C SER A 40 9.34 -31.56 6.24
N ALA A 41 8.56 -31.40 5.17
CA ALA A 41 8.16 -32.52 4.32
C ALA A 41 9.35 -33.16 3.59
N LEU A 42 10.29 -32.34 3.10
CA LEU A 42 11.51 -32.81 2.46
C LEU A 42 12.39 -33.57 3.47
N HIS A 43 12.57 -33.05 4.68
CA HIS A 43 13.37 -33.70 5.72
C HIS A 43 12.77 -35.07 6.09
N ASN A 44 11.46 -35.13 6.34
CA ASN A 44 10.76 -36.39 6.63
C ASN A 44 10.85 -37.41 5.49
N ALA A 45 10.79 -36.97 4.23
CA ALA A 45 10.97 -37.86 3.07
C ALA A 45 12.41 -38.38 2.96
N THR A 46 13.41 -37.55 3.30
CA THR A 46 14.82 -37.90 3.29
C THR A 46 15.15 -38.92 4.39
N ASP A 47 14.56 -38.75 5.58
CA ASP A 47 14.70 -39.68 6.71
C ASP A 47 14.00 -41.02 6.41
N ALA A 48 12.80 -40.98 5.83
CA ALA A 48 12.10 -42.18 5.39
C ALA A 48 12.90 -42.96 4.33
N ALA A 49 13.48 -42.28 3.35
CA ALA A 49 14.32 -42.89 2.32
C ALA A 49 15.62 -43.48 2.91
N SER A 50 16.24 -42.79 3.87
CA SER A 50 17.45 -43.26 4.55
C SER A 50 17.17 -44.51 5.39
N SER A 51 16.03 -44.56 6.09
CA SER A 51 15.62 -45.73 6.88
C SER A 51 15.29 -46.95 6.00
N THR A 52 14.67 -46.75 4.84
CA THR A 52 14.39 -47.84 3.89
C THR A 52 15.66 -48.37 3.23
N LEU A 53 16.61 -47.48 2.88
CA LEU A 53 17.90 -47.89 2.33
C LEU A 53 18.73 -48.68 3.36
N HIS A 54 18.69 -48.28 4.63
CA HIS A 54 19.44 -48.95 5.70
C HIS A 54 18.84 -50.33 6.04
N ASN A 55 17.51 -50.46 6.01
CA ASN A 55 16.85 -51.75 6.20
C ASN A 55 17.03 -52.70 5.00
N ALA A 56 17.06 -52.18 3.77
CA ALA A 56 17.30 -52.98 2.57
C ALA A 56 18.76 -53.50 2.50
N THR A 57 19.73 -52.73 2.98
CA THR A 57 21.14 -53.14 3.01
C THR A 57 21.43 -54.22 4.05
N HIS A 58 20.69 -54.28 5.16
CA HIS A 58 20.82 -55.35 6.15
C HIS A 58 20.16 -56.68 5.73
N ALA A 59 19.11 -56.65 4.91
CA ALA A 59 18.41 -57.86 4.46
C ALA A 59 19.14 -58.63 3.34
N ALA A 60 20.06 -57.98 2.61
CA ALA A 60 20.73 -58.56 1.44
C ALA A 60 22.05 -59.31 1.74
N ALA A 61 22.43 -59.47 3.01
CA ALA A 61 23.72 -60.06 3.41
C ALA A 61 23.75 -61.61 3.45
N SER A 62 22.86 -62.31 2.74
CA SER A 62 22.91 -63.77 2.61
C SER A 62 23.11 -64.20 1.15
N HIS A 63 24.15 -65.03 0.95
CA HIS A 63 24.78 -65.40 -0.30
C HIS A 63 23.85 -65.82 -1.45
N ILE A 64 23.70 -64.96 -2.47
CA ILE A 64 23.40 -65.36 -3.86
C ILE A 64 24.22 -64.45 -4.80
N PRO A 65 25.08 -64.97 -5.68
CA PRO A 65 25.78 -64.17 -6.68
C PRO A 65 24.78 -63.75 -7.77
N VAL A 66 24.14 -62.61 -7.56
CA VAL A 66 23.29 -61.97 -8.57
C VAL A 66 24.21 -61.22 -9.53
N HIS A 67 24.23 -61.63 -10.80
CA HIS A 67 24.82 -60.86 -11.88
C HIS A 67 24.08 -59.51 -11.95
N VAL A 68 24.68 -58.47 -11.38
CA VAL A 68 24.16 -57.10 -11.46
C VAL A 68 24.39 -56.62 -12.90
N PRO A 69 23.34 -56.36 -13.70
CA PRO A 69 23.52 -55.78 -15.03
C PRO A 69 24.19 -54.41 -14.88
N SER A 70 25.30 -54.23 -15.59
CA SER A 70 26.32 -53.19 -15.39
C SER A 70 25.93 -51.78 -15.88
N GLU A 71 24.64 -51.44 -15.96
CA GLU A 71 24.22 -50.14 -16.50
C GLU A 71 23.30 -49.37 -15.53
N PRO A 72 23.86 -48.86 -14.40
CA PRO A 72 23.13 -48.03 -13.43
C PRO A 72 22.50 -46.76 -14.04
N TRP A 73 22.96 -46.36 -15.23
CA TRP A 73 22.45 -45.20 -15.96
C TRP A 73 20.98 -45.36 -16.38
N HIS A 74 20.52 -46.56 -16.73
CA HIS A 74 19.13 -46.79 -17.14
C HIS A 74 18.13 -46.58 -16.01
N TYR A 75 18.48 -46.99 -14.79
CA TYR A 75 17.64 -46.77 -13.62
C TYR A 75 17.57 -45.30 -13.23
N ALA A 76 18.71 -44.59 -13.25
CA ALA A 76 18.76 -43.15 -12.98
C ALA A 76 17.89 -42.37 -14.00
N GLN A 77 18.01 -42.71 -15.28
CA GLN A 77 17.21 -42.09 -16.34
C GLN A 77 15.71 -42.39 -16.18
N LEU A 78 15.33 -43.62 -15.85
CA LEU A 78 13.94 -43.99 -15.57
C LEU A 78 13.39 -43.20 -14.37
N THR A 79 14.15 -43.10 -13.27
CA THR A 79 13.72 -42.33 -12.08
C THR A 79 13.55 -40.84 -12.38
N LEU A 80 14.44 -40.24 -13.18
CA LEU A 80 14.31 -38.85 -13.61
C LEU A 80 13.05 -38.64 -14.44
N TRP A 81 12.77 -39.54 -15.39
CA TRP A 81 11.55 -39.47 -16.19
C TRP A 81 10.31 -39.62 -15.33
N ILE A 82 10.27 -40.58 -14.39
CA ILE A 82 9.15 -40.75 -13.46
C ILE A 82 8.93 -39.49 -12.62
N LEU A 83 9.99 -38.90 -12.07
CA LEU A 83 9.91 -37.65 -11.30
C LEU A 83 9.41 -36.49 -12.16
N LEU A 84 9.86 -36.36 -13.40
CA LEU A 84 9.40 -35.33 -14.34
C LEU A 84 7.92 -35.55 -14.73
N PHE A 85 7.52 -36.79 -15.00
CA PHE A 85 6.14 -37.14 -15.35
C PHE A 85 5.17 -36.99 -14.17
N LEU A 86 5.63 -37.17 -12.93
CA LEU A 86 4.83 -36.94 -11.72
C LEU A 86 4.82 -35.46 -11.30
N SER A 87 5.89 -34.71 -11.55
CA SER A 87 5.97 -33.29 -11.15
C SER A 87 5.00 -32.41 -11.95
N VAL A 88 4.78 -32.70 -13.23
CA VAL A 88 3.85 -31.95 -14.08
C VAL A 88 2.39 -32.01 -13.58
N PRO A 89 1.75 -33.18 -13.38
CA PRO A 89 0.38 -33.24 -12.85
C PRO A 89 0.29 -32.73 -11.42
N LEU A 90 1.33 -32.90 -10.60
CA LEU A 90 1.39 -32.33 -9.26
C LEU A 90 1.37 -30.79 -9.32
N ALA A 91 2.21 -30.19 -10.16
CA ALA A 91 2.24 -28.74 -10.37
C ALA A 91 0.91 -28.23 -10.91
N ILE A 92 0.28 -28.93 -11.86
CA ILE A 92 -1.07 -28.60 -12.36
C ILE A 92 -2.08 -28.61 -11.22
N SER A 93 -2.05 -29.63 -10.37
CA SER A 93 -3.00 -29.73 -9.24
C SER A 93 -2.79 -28.63 -8.20
N LEU A 94 -1.54 -28.29 -7.88
CA LEU A 94 -1.20 -27.22 -6.96
C LEU A 94 -1.60 -25.86 -7.52
N ALA A 95 -1.31 -25.62 -8.81
CA ALA A 95 -1.74 -24.42 -9.51
C ALA A 95 -3.25 -24.28 -9.52
N ALA A 96 -3.99 -25.35 -9.86
CA ALA A 96 -5.46 -25.36 -9.88
C ALA A 96 -6.07 -25.04 -8.52
N ARG A 97 -5.53 -25.63 -7.44
CA ARG A 97 -5.95 -25.32 -6.06
C ARG A 97 -5.65 -23.88 -5.67
N GLN A 98 -4.48 -23.36 -6.09
CA GLN A 98 -4.12 -21.98 -5.86
C GLN A 98 -5.04 -21.03 -6.66
N THR A 99 -5.43 -21.36 -7.89
CA THR A 99 -6.44 -20.60 -8.64
C THR A 99 -7.76 -20.54 -7.91
N GLU A 100 -8.26 -21.69 -7.43
CA GLU A 100 -9.54 -21.79 -6.73
C GLU A 100 -9.53 -21.00 -5.41
N HIS A 101 -8.44 -21.09 -4.66
CA HIS A 101 -8.24 -20.28 -3.46
C HIS A 101 -8.19 -18.78 -3.80
N LEU A 102 -7.53 -18.39 -4.90
CA LEU A 102 -7.42 -16.99 -5.27
C LEU A 102 -8.69 -16.41 -5.88
N THR A 103 -9.46 -17.21 -6.62
CA THR A 103 -10.78 -16.79 -7.13
C THR A 103 -11.79 -16.69 -6.00
N SER A 104 -11.78 -17.61 -5.03
CA SER A 104 -12.65 -17.52 -3.85
C SER A 104 -12.29 -16.35 -2.93
N THR A 105 -11.01 -16.09 -2.69
CA THR A 105 -10.55 -14.88 -1.98
C THR A 105 -10.86 -13.60 -2.78
N ALA A 106 -10.70 -13.59 -4.10
CA ALA A 106 -11.08 -12.46 -4.93
C ALA A 106 -12.60 -12.21 -4.90
N ALA A 107 -13.43 -13.25 -4.97
CA ALA A 107 -14.89 -13.10 -4.91
C ALA A 107 -15.36 -12.59 -3.55
N SER A 108 -14.81 -13.13 -2.45
CA SER A 108 -15.12 -12.66 -1.09
C SER A 108 -14.63 -11.23 -0.86
N SER A 109 -13.42 -10.89 -1.31
CA SER A 109 -12.91 -9.50 -1.26
C SER A 109 -13.77 -8.54 -2.09
N THR A 110 -14.27 -8.96 -3.26
CA THR A 110 -15.15 -8.13 -4.09
C THR A 110 -16.50 -7.88 -3.41
N SER A 111 -17.09 -8.92 -2.79
CA SER A 111 -18.34 -8.78 -2.04
C SER A 111 -18.17 -7.82 -0.85
N ALA A 112 -17.09 -7.99 -0.08
CA ALA A 112 -16.74 -7.13 1.04
C ALA A 112 -16.51 -5.68 0.57
N GLN A 113 -15.71 -5.47 -0.48
CA GLN A 113 -15.49 -4.15 -1.07
C GLN A 113 -16.80 -3.50 -1.54
N ASN A 114 -17.71 -4.26 -2.14
CA ASN A 114 -19.01 -3.74 -2.57
C ASN A 114 -19.88 -3.33 -1.37
N ALA A 115 -19.87 -4.09 -0.27
CA ALA A 115 -20.57 -3.73 0.95
C ALA A 115 -19.96 -2.47 1.60
N TRP A 116 -18.63 -2.42 1.75
CA TRP A 116 -17.91 -1.26 2.25
C TRP A 116 -18.07 -0.02 1.36
N SER A 117 -18.14 -0.17 0.05
CA SER A 117 -18.34 0.98 -0.84
C SER A 117 -19.67 1.70 -0.62
N ARG A 118 -20.69 1.01 -0.10
CA ARG A 118 -22.02 1.58 0.16
C ARG A 118 -22.04 2.43 1.43
N VAL A 119 -21.21 2.12 2.43
CA VAL A 119 -21.21 2.90 3.68
C VAL A 119 -20.68 4.33 3.50
N TRP A 120 -20.00 4.61 2.39
CA TRP A 120 -19.53 5.94 2.06
C TRP A 120 -20.63 6.87 1.47
N ASP A 121 -21.83 6.35 1.21
CA ASP A 121 -23.02 7.16 0.90
C ASP A 121 -23.66 7.74 2.17
N MET A 122 -22.88 8.56 2.86
CA MET A 122 -23.27 9.20 4.11
C MET A 122 -23.46 10.70 3.93
N ARG A 123 -24.11 11.33 4.91
CA ARG A 123 -24.37 12.79 4.91
C ARG A 123 -23.75 13.51 6.12
N ARG A 124 -23.29 12.76 7.12
CA ARG A 124 -22.75 13.28 8.38
C ARG A 124 -21.23 13.33 8.32
N TRP A 125 -20.64 14.46 8.68
CA TRP A 125 -19.19 14.61 8.73
C TRP A 125 -18.54 13.73 9.80
N LEU A 126 -19.16 13.60 10.97
CA LEU A 126 -18.64 12.79 12.07
C LEU A 126 -18.41 11.33 11.62
N VAL A 127 -19.44 10.72 11.02
CA VAL A 127 -19.35 9.40 10.37
C VAL A 127 -18.24 9.35 9.31
N PHE A 128 -18.15 10.36 8.43
CA PHE A 128 -17.12 10.39 7.39
C PHE A 128 -15.70 10.38 7.98
N PHE A 129 -15.43 11.17 9.01
CA PHE A 129 -14.11 11.19 9.65
C PHE A 129 -13.80 9.87 10.38
N GLY A 130 -14.80 9.23 11.01
CA GLY A 130 -14.61 7.93 11.62
C GLY A 130 -14.32 6.82 10.60
N LEU A 131 -15.03 6.79 9.47
CA LEU A 131 -14.72 5.86 8.37
C LEU A 131 -13.36 6.15 7.72
N ALA A 132 -12.98 7.43 7.60
CA ALA A 132 -11.67 7.83 7.10
C ALA A 132 -10.54 7.37 8.03
N GLU A 133 -10.73 7.46 9.35
CA GLU A 133 -9.78 6.94 10.34
C GLU A 133 -9.63 5.42 10.19
N LEU A 134 -10.73 4.66 10.16
CA LEU A 134 -10.71 3.21 9.91
C LEU A 134 -9.96 2.83 8.63
N HIS A 135 -10.19 3.56 7.53
CA HIS A 135 -9.56 3.30 6.24
C HIS A 135 -8.06 3.59 6.24
N MET A 136 -7.64 4.67 6.90
CA MET A 136 -6.20 5.02 6.97
C MET A 136 -5.42 4.12 7.93
N LEU A 137 -6.09 3.57 8.94
CA LEU A 137 -5.52 2.58 9.86
C LEU A 137 -5.47 1.17 9.27
N GLY A 138 -6.11 0.94 8.11
CA GLY A 138 -6.16 -0.37 7.45
C GLY A 138 -7.21 -1.31 8.04
N SER A 139 -8.04 -0.84 8.97
CA SER A 139 -9.14 -1.61 9.55
C SER A 139 -10.33 -1.73 8.59
N ALA A 140 -10.57 -0.72 7.75
CA ALA A 140 -11.52 -0.83 6.65
C ALA A 140 -10.81 -1.38 5.39
N PRO A 141 -11.33 -2.46 4.77
CA PRO A 141 -10.72 -3.08 3.58
C PRO A 141 -10.90 -2.24 2.31
N TRP A 142 -11.72 -1.18 2.37
CA TRP A 142 -11.99 -0.31 1.23
C TRP A 142 -12.36 1.10 1.65
N GLY A 143 -11.88 2.08 0.89
CA GLY A 143 -12.26 3.49 0.98
C GLY A 143 -12.22 4.16 -0.40
N PRO A 144 -12.76 5.39 -0.52
CA PRO A 144 -12.98 6.01 -1.82
C PRO A 144 -11.73 6.69 -2.38
N TRP A 145 -10.59 6.63 -1.68
CA TRP A 145 -9.26 7.01 -2.17
C TRP A 145 -8.22 5.95 -1.79
N ASP A 146 -7.08 5.97 -2.47
CA ASP A 146 -5.95 5.08 -2.16
C ASP A 146 -5.21 5.54 -0.91
N SER A 147 -5.33 4.79 0.19
CA SER A 147 -4.62 5.04 1.45
C SER A 147 -3.32 4.25 1.57
N ALA A 148 -2.91 3.47 0.56
CA ALA A 148 -1.75 2.57 0.67
C ALA A 148 -0.46 3.32 1.03
N SER A 149 -0.28 4.54 0.50
CA SER A 149 0.86 5.39 0.85
C SER A 149 0.92 5.75 2.34
N ILE A 150 -0.24 5.92 2.99
CA ILE A 150 -0.38 6.23 4.41
C ILE A 150 -0.24 4.95 5.22
N ALA A 151 -0.97 3.90 4.84
CA ALA A 151 -1.03 2.61 5.54
C ALA A 151 0.35 1.93 5.59
N GLN A 152 1.09 1.87 4.48
CA GLN A 152 2.34 1.10 4.38
C GLN A 152 3.57 1.84 4.90
N ARG A 153 3.65 3.17 4.75
CA ARG A 153 4.92 3.89 4.97
C ARG A 153 5.14 4.41 6.39
N TRP A 154 4.10 4.40 7.23
CA TRP A 154 4.13 5.09 8.54
C TRP A 154 3.77 4.12 9.65
N PRO A 155 4.73 3.57 10.41
CA PRO A 155 4.40 2.67 11.52
C PRO A 155 3.56 3.40 12.58
N GLU A 156 3.84 4.69 12.80
CA GLU A 156 3.11 5.53 13.73
C GLU A 156 1.97 6.27 13.01
N LYS A 157 0.72 5.99 13.39
CA LYS A 157 -0.48 6.64 12.83
C LYS A 157 -0.96 7.85 13.63
N LEU A 158 -0.25 8.22 14.70
CA LEU A 158 -0.66 9.26 15.64
C LEU A 158 -0.98 10.60 14.96
N TYR A 159 -0.10 11.09 14.10
CA TYR A 159 -0.29 12.38 13.42
C TYR A 159 -1.41 12.32 12.38
N VAL A 160 -1.60 11.19 11.71
CA VAL A 160 -2.71 10.97 10.76
C VAL A 160 -4.05 11.10 11.49
N GLN A 161 -4.17 10.50 12.67
CA GLN A 161 -5.37 10.60 13.51
C GLN A 161 -5.59 12.02 14.02
N ARG A 162 -4.53 12.66 14.52
CA ARG A 162 -4.60 14.06 14.98
C ARG A 162 -5.05 15.00 13.86
N LEU A 163 -4.53 14.82 12.64
CA LEU A 163 -4.95 15.58 11.46
C LEU A 163 -6.44 15.34 11.14
N LEU A 164 -6.89 14.08 11.10
CA LEU A 164 -8.31 13.74 10.89
C LEU A 164 -9.21 14.41 11.92
N ARG A 165 -8.82 14.37 13.19
CA ARG A 165 -9.58 14.96 14.30
C ARG A 165 -9.56 16.50 14.29
N THR A 166 -8.59 17.13 13.62
CA THR A 166 -8.63 18.58 13.32
C THR A 166 -9.45 18.92 12.06
N GLY A 167 -10.01 17.91 11.39
CA GLY A 167 -10.80 18.07 10.17
C GLY A 167 -9.96 18.13 8.89
N LEU A 168 -8.73 17.63 8.91
CA LEU A 168 -7.85 17.48 7.74
C LEU A 168 -7.82 16.01 7.35
N VAL A 169 -8.10 15.68 6.10
CA VAL A 169 -8.15 14.28 5.60
C VAL A 169 -6.92 14.00 4.77
N PRO A 170 -5.91 13.28 5.29
CA PRO A 170 -4.76 12.85 4.50
C PRO A 170 -5.18 12.04 3.27
N LEU A 171 -4.69 12.43 2.10
CA LEU A 171 -4.88 11.69 0.86
C LEU A 171 -3.63 10.90 0.49
N ARG A 172 -2.46 11.53 0.61
CA ARG A 172 -1.20 10.94 0.21
C ARG A 172 -0.05 11.50 1.03
N ILE A 173 0.83 10.63 1.53
CA ILE A 173 2.02 11.03 2.29
C ILE A 173 3.26 10.35 1.72
N GLU A 174 4.25 11.14 1.38
CA GLU A 174 5.55 10.69 0.88
C GLU A 174 6.65 11.45 1.63
N SER A 175 7.54 10.72 2.28
CA SER A 175 8.58 11.29 3.12
C SER A 175 9.71 11.97 2.34
N GLY A 176 9.83 11.75 1.03
CA GLY A 176 10.97 12.23 0.23
C GLY A 176 12.11 11.22 0.20
N GLY A 177 13.33 11.71 -0.02
CA GLY A 177 14.56 10.92 0.06
C GLY A 177 14.92 10.14 -1.21
N PHE A 178 15.96 9.32 -1.08
CA PHE A 178 16.41 8.37 -2.11
C PHE A 178 15.90 6.98 -1.77
N GLY A 179 15.41 6.25 -2.78
CA GLY A 179 14.98 4.88 -2.59
C GLY A 179 14.81 4.11 -3.88
N THR A 180 14.72 2.79 -3.75
CA THR A 180 14.38 1.90 -4.87
C THR A 180 13.04 1.24 -4.59
N ARG A 181 12.13 1.27 -5.57
CA ARG A 181 10.78 0.71 -5.45
C ARG A 181 10.37 -0.05 -6.70
N VAL A 182 9.53 -1.06 -6.51
CA VAL A 182 8.87 -1.77 -7.60
C VAL A 182 7.63 -0.97 -8.01
N VAL A 183 7.62 -0.42 -9.23
CA VAL A 183 6.48 0.32 -9.77
C VAL A 183 5.49 -0.60 -10.47
N ARG A 184 5.99 -1.67 -11.08
CA ARG A 184 5.17 -2.71 -11.68
C ARG A 184 5.71 -4.06 -11.24
N PRO A 185 4.97 -4.85 -10.44
CA PRO A 185 5.41 -6.19 -10.12
C PRO A 185 5.49 -7.03 -11.41
N GLY A 186 6.39 -8.01 -11.40
CA GLY A 186 6.44 -8.98 -12.49
C GLY A 186 5.13 -9.75 -12.53
N ALA A 187 4.54 -9.90 -13.70
CA ALA A 187 3.29 -10.62 -13.88
C ALA A 187 3.33 -11.46 -15.16
N TRP A 188 2.81 -12.67 -15.05
CA TRP A 188 2.50 -13.48 -16.20
C TRP A 188 1.17 -13.00 -16.80
N ARG A 189 1.07 -12.93 -18.13
CA ARG A 189 -0.17 -12.53 -18.80
C ARG A 189 -1.03 -13.78 -19.06
N ASP A 190 -2.22 -13.82 -18.47
CA ASP A 190 -3.19 -14.93 -18.57
C ASP A 190 -3.52 -15.35 -20.02
N ARG A 191 -3.41 -14.41 -20.97
CA ARG A 191 -3.85 -14.62 -22.36
C ARG A 191 -2.76 -15.15 -23.30
N PHE A 192 -1.47 -15.00 -22.97
CA PHE A 192 -0.36 -15.46 -23.80
C PHE A 192 0.86 -15.85 -22.94
N PRO A 193 1.18 -17.15 -22.83
CA PRO A 193 2.26 -17.63 -21.97
C PRO A 193 3.67 -17.19 -22.38
N ASP A 194 3.84 -16.66 -23.60
CA ASP A 194 5.15 -16.25 -24.13
C ASP A 194 5.54 -14.80 -23.75
N PHE A 195 4.69 -14.06 -23.03
CA PHE A 195 4.97 -12.67 -22.65
C PHE A 195 4.94 -12.49 -21.13
N PHE A 196 6.05 -12.87 -20.48
CA PHE A 196 6.35 -12.44 -19.12
C PHE A 196 6.51 -10.92 -19.08
N THR A 197 5.70 -10.25 -18.24
CA THR A 197 5.91 -8.82 -17.99
C THR A 197 6.99 -8.71 -16.92
N MET A 198 8.21 -8.33 -17.34
CA MET A 198 9.31 -8.10 -16.40
C MET A 198 8.91 -7.05 -15.35
N PRO A 199 9.28 -7.25 -14.06
CA PRO A 199 9.10 -6.24 -13.03
C PRO A 199 9.76 -4.94 -13.47
N LEU A 200 9.15 -3.80 -13.15
CA LEU A 200 9.75 -2.48 -13.40
C LEU A 200 10.14 -1.87 -12.07
N TYR A 201 11.45 -1.72 -11.88
CA TYR A 201 12.04 -1.06 -10.75
C TYR A 201 12.33 0.40 -11.09
N VAL A 202 12.23 1.25 -10.07
CA VAL A 202 12.61 2.66 -10.13
C VAL A 202 13.51 2.95 -8.93
N GLN A 203 14.71 3.44 -9.21
CA GLN A 203 15.62 3.98 -8.20
C GLN A 203 15.65 5.49 -8.40
N SER A 204 15.18 6.24 -7.42
CA SER A 204 14.95 7.68 -7.58
C SER A 204 15.17 8.46 -6.29
N LYS A 205 15.45 9.74 -6.45
CA LYS A 205 15.33 10.78 -5.43
C LYS A 205 14.00 11.49 -5.65
N GLN A 206 13.17 11.55 -4.62
CA GLN A 206 11.85 12.20 -4.65
C GLN A 206 11.76 13.26 -3.56
N ARG A 207 11.04 14.35 -3.82
CA ARG A 207 10.77 15.36 -2.78
C ARG A 207 9.70 14.85 -1.83
N ALA A 208 9.76 15.25 -0.56
CA ALA A 208 8.66 14.96 0.36
C ALA A 208 7.38 15.63 -0.15
N ARG A 209 6.24 14.94 -0.04
CA ARG A 209 4.93 15.39 -0.48
C ARG A 209 3.86 15.00 0.53
N PHE A 210 3.01 15.94 0.89
CA PHE A 210 1.82 15.68 1.67
C PHE A 210 0.60 16.31 1.00
N GLU A 211 -0.38 15.49 0.65
CA GLU A 211 -1.65 15.91 0.06
C GLU A 211 -2.79 15.60 1.02
N PHE A 212 -3.68 16.55 1.24
CA PHE A 212 -4.82 16.39 2.13
C PHE A 212 -6.04 17.23 1.67
N LEU A 213 -7.22 16.82 2.11
CA LEU A 213 -8.47 17.56 1.94
C LEU A 213 -8.83 18.29 3.23
N MET A 214 -9.49 19.42 3.07
CA MET A 214 -10.09 20.17 4.17
C MET A 214 -11.49 20.63 3.76
N PRO A 215 -12.56 19.98 4.25
CA PRO A 215 -13.92 20.35 3.93
C PRO A 215 -14.35 21.65 4.61
N PHE A 216 -15.26 22.38 3.94
CA PHE A 216 -15.93 23.58 4.46
C PHE A 216 -17.45 23.32 4.48
N PRO A 217 -18.00 22.76 5.57
CA PRO A 217 -19.42 22.38 5.65
C PRO A 217 -20.40 23.54 5.37
N GLU A 218 -20.06 24.75 5.80
CA GLU A 218 -20.87 25.96 5.61
C GLU A 218 -20.41 26.80 4.38
N GLY A 219 -19.51 26.23 3.58
CA GLY A 219 -18.90 26.90 2.43
C GLY A 219 -17.71 27.77 2.78
N PHE A 220 -16.83 27.94 1.79
CA PHE A 220 -15.55 28.63 1.91
C PHE A 220 -15.71 30.14 2.12
N GLU A 221 -16.56 30.79 1.32
CA GLU A 221 -16.83 32.22 1.42
C GLU A 221 -17.92 32.54 2.47
N GLY A 222 -18.85 31.60 2.68
CA GLY A 222 -20.05 31.78 3.53
C GLY A 222 -19.87 31.45 5.00
N GLY A 223 -18.78 30.76 5.39
CA GLY A 223 -18.58 30.30 6.76
C GLY A 223 -18.50 31.45 7.78
N ALA A 224 -19.58 31.62 8.55
CA ALA A 224 -19.63 32.46 9.76
C ALA A 224 -19.15 31.71 11.00
N THR A 225 -18.85 30.41 10.89
CA THR A 225 -18.45 29.59 12.03
C THR A 225 -17.00 29.91 12.43
N PRO A 226 -16.69 29.90 13.74
CA PRO A 226 -15.31 30.03 14.22
C PRO A 226 -14.35 29.00 13.60
N LEU A 227 -14.86 27.80 13.30
CA LEU A 227 -14.10 26.72 12.68
C LEU A 227 -13.64 27.06 11.26
N ASP A 228 -14.56 27.48 10.39
CA ASP A 228 -14.20 27.81 9.01
C ASP A 228 -13.32 29.05 8.94
N ALA A 229 -13.45 29.97 9.92
CA ALA A 229 -12.49 31.07 10.10
C ALA A 229 -11.08 30.56 10.43
N ALA A 230 -10.94 29.59 11.35
CA ALA A 230 -9.65 28.96 11.67
C ALA A 230 -9.05 28.22 10.46
N ARG A 231 -9.87 27.48 9.70
CA ARG A 231 -9.45 26.81 8.46
C ARG A 231 -8.97 27.77 7.37
N ARG A 232 -9.62 28.93 7.22
CA ARG A 232 -9.15 29.97 6.29
C ARG A 232 -7.82 30.57 6.76
N LYS A 233 -7.69 30.85 8.05
CA LYS A 233 -6.43 31.33 8.64
C LYS A 233 -5.31 30.31 8.43
N PHE A 234 -5.59 29.03 8.64
CA PHE A 234 -4.68 27.92 8.36
C PHE A 234 -4.17 27.94 6.91
N LEU A 235 -5.06 28.01 5.91
CA LEU A 235 -4.67 28.08 4.50
C LEU A 235 -3.83 29.32 4.18
N GLN A 236 -4.18 30.47 4.77
CA GLN A 236 -3.39 31.70 4.61
C GLN A 236 -1.98 31.54 5.21
N THR A 237 -1.85 30.91 6.38
CA THR A 237 -0.56 30.64 7.01
C THR A 237 0.28 29.66 6.18
N LEU A 238 -0.32 28.61 5.63
CA LEU A 238 0.37 27.69 4.70
C LEU A 238 0.86 28.42 3.44
N GLN A 239 0.04 29.31 2.88
CA GLN A 239 0.40 30.08 1.70
C GLN A 239 1.60 30.99 1.94
N HIS A 240 1.69 31.60 3.12
CA HIS A 240 2.77 32.53 3.50
C HIS A 240 3.81 31.88 4.41
N ASN A 241 4.06 30.57 4.23
CA ASN A 241 5.02 29.85 5.06
C ASN A 241 6.44 30.41 4.87
N ALA A 242 7.12 30.69 5.98
CA ALA A 242 8.49 31.19 5.99
C ALA A 242 9.55 30.09 5.75
N THR A 243 9.16 28.82 5.90
CA THR A 243 10.05 27.66 5.77
C THR A 243 10.44 27.34 4.33
N GLY A 244 9.79 27.97 3.34
CA GLY A 244 10.09 27.78 1.92
C GLY A 244 9.48 26.52 1.30
N TYR A 245 8.55 25.86 2.00
CA TYR A 245 7.78 24.75 1.43
C TYR A 245 6.89 25.24 0.29
N ARG A 246 6.78 24.40 -0.74
CA ARG A 246 5.93 24.68 -1.90
C ARG A 246 4.54 24.22 -1.58
N VAL A 247 3.59 25.15 -1.54
CA VAL A 247 2.20 24.84 -1.20
C VAL A 247 1.34 25.09 -2.42
N GLY A 248 0.59 24.08 -2.85
CA GLY A 248 -0.52 24.13 -3.80
C GLY A 248 -1.85 24.04 -3.06
N ILE A 249 -2.76 24.99 -3.27
CA ILE A 249 -4.10 25.02 -2.70
C ILE A 249 -5.07 25.14 -3.88
N TRP A 250 -6.04 24.25 -3.92
CA TRP A 250 -7.11 24.25 -4.90
C TRP A 250 -8.44 24.10 -4.20
N ILE A 251 -9.38 24.97 -4.49
CA ILE A 251 -10.73 24.89 -3.92
C ILE A 251 -11.60 24.16 -4.94
N HIS A 252 -12.22 23.04 -4.54
CA HIS A 252 -13.21 22.33 -5.33
C HIS A 252 -14.57 23.01 -5.20
N ARG A 253 -15.29 23.14 -6.32
CA ARG A 253 -16.51 23.96 -6.47
C ARG A 253 -16.32 25.40 -5.96
N PRO A 254 -15.26 26.11 -6.37
CA PRO A 254 -15.08 27.46 -5.92
C PRO A 254 -16.11 28.38 -6.59
N ARG A 255 -16.66 29.34 -5.84
CA ARG A 255 -17.19 30.56 -6.45
C ARG A 255 -16.06 31.42 -7.07
N LYS A 256 -14.83 31.31 -6.55
CA LYS A 256 -13.60 31.95 -7.05
C LYS A 256 -12.37 31.06 -6.89
N SER A 257 -11.55 30.96 -7.92
CA SER A 257 -10.32 30.17 -7.86
C SER A 257 -9.27 30.84 -6.96
N TRP A 258 -8.88 30.13 -5.89
CA TRP A 258 -7.72 30.48 -5.07
C TRP A 258 -6.56 29.59 -5.51
N PHE A 259 -5.44 30.21 -5.90
CA PHE A 259 -4.19 29.51 -6.20
C PHE A 259 -3.07 29.97 -5.27
N SER A 260 -2.26 29.04 -4.80
CA SER A 260 -1.03 29.32 -4.05
C SER A 260 0.22 29.12 -4.94
N MET A 261 1.41 28.99 -4.36
CA MET A 261 2.70 28.85 -5.04
C MET A 261 3.18 27.37 -5.10
N PRO A 262 2.58 26.51 -5.95
CA PRO A 262 3.03 25.14 -6.12
C PRO A 262 4.43 25.09 -6.75
N ALA A 263 5.09 23.94 -6.64
CA ALA A 263 6.34 23.72 -7.35
C ALA A 263 6.13 23.89 -8.87
N PRO A 264 6.93 24.73 -9.56
CA PRO A 264 6.85 24.90 -11.00
C PRO A 264 6.94 23.58 -11.75
N SER A 265 6.21 23.43 -12.85
CA SER A 265 6.23 22.20 -13.67
C SER A 265 7.59 21.86 -14.27
N ARG A 266 8.45 22.87 -14.44
CA ARG A 266 9.84 22.70 -14.87
C ARG A 266 10.74 22.06 -13.81
N LEU A 267 10.36 22.11 -12.53
CA LEU A 267 11.15 21.49 -11.48
C LEU A 267 10.74 20.02 -11.34
N PRO A 268 11.69 19.09 -11.35
CA PRO A 268 11.36 17.68 -11.15
C PRO A 268 10.87 17.44 -9.73
N PHE A 269 9.85 16.59 -9.58
CA PHE A 269 9.39 16.07 -8.31
C PHE A 269 10.15 14.79 -7.94
N GLU A 270 10.36 13.91 -8.92
CA GLU A 270 11.11 12.67 -8.80
C GLU A 270 12.11 12.57 -9.97
N ILE A 271 13.39 12.33 -9.65
CA ILE A 271 14.45 12.09 -10.62
C ILE A 271 15.06 10.73 -10.33
N GLY A 272 15.28 9.92 -11.35
CA GLY A 272 15.93 8.62 -11.17
C GLY A 272 16.03 7.79 -12.43
N ALA A 273 16.38 6.54 -12.26
CA ALA A 273 16.46 5.55 -13.32
C ALA A 273 15.34 4.51 -13.20
N THR A 274 14.88 4.01 -14.35
CA THR A 274 13.92 2.90 -14.43
C THR A 274 14.54 1.71 -15.16
N GLY A 275 14.18 0.49 -14.76
CA GLY A 275 14.75 -0.71 -15.35
C GLY A 275 14.04 -1.99 -14.94
N CYS A 276 14.20 -3.03 -15.76
CA CYS A 276 13.61 -4.35 -15.48
C CYS A 276 14.40 -5.18 -14.47
N VAL A 277 15.57 -4.66 -14.08
CA VAL A 277 16.59 -5.38 -13.34
C VAL A 277 17.17 -4.38 -12.33
N GLU A 278 16.86 -4.59 -11.05
CA GLU A 278 17.17 -3.65 -9.98
C GLU A 278 18.66 -3.33 -9.87
N TRP A 279 19.51 -4.36 -9.94
CA TRP A 279 20.95 -4.20 -9.79
C TRP A 279 21.56 -3.30 -10.86
N VAL A 280 20.97 -3.21 -12.06
CA VAL A 280 21.50 -2.41 -13.17
C VAL A 280 21.19 -0.90 -13.01
N LEU A 281 20.23 -0.53 -12.15
CA LEU A 281 19.76 0.85 -12.01
C LEU A 281 20.86 1.87 -11.70
N PRO A 282 21.84 1.61 -10.83
CA PRO A 282 22.89 2.58 -10.51
C PRO A 282 23.77 3.01 -11.69
N TRP A 283 23.81 2.23 -12.77
CA TRP A 283 24.59 2.55 -13.98
C TRP A 283 23.76 3.20 -15.09
N LYS A 284 22.44 3.37 -14.88
CA LYS A 284 21.57 4.02 -15.86
C LYS A 284 21.53 5.53 -15.60
N GLU A 285 21.41 6.30 -16.68
CA GLU A 285 21.27 7.75 -16.56
C GLU A 285 19.95 8.13 -15.89
N ASP A 286 20.03 9.06 -14.95
CA ASP A 286 18.89 9.65 -14.28
C ASP A 286 18.04 10.49 -15.25
N ARG A 287 16.72 10.36 -15.11
CA ARG A 287 15.72 11.09 -15.89
C ARG A 287 14.65 11.61 -14.95
N VAL A 288 13.92 12.64 -15.39
CA VAL A 288 12.74 13.12 -14.67
C VAL A 288 11.65 12.05 -14.78
N ILE A 289 11.31 11.43 -13.65
CA ILE A 289 10.27 10.41 -13.55
C ILE A 289 8.90 11.08 -13.38
N GLU A 290 8.82 12.03 -12.45
CA GLU A 290 7.63 12.84 -12.21
C GLU A 290 8.05 14.33 -12.17
N ALA A 291 7.37 15.16 -12.96
CA ALA A 291 7.55 16.60 -12.93
C ALA A 291 6.68 17.24 -11.84
N GLY A 292 7.04 18.42 -11.37
CA GLY A 292 6.17 19.22 -10.50
C GLY A 292 4.81 19.48 -11.16
N LYS A 293 3.75 19.60 -10.36
CA LYS A 293 2.39 19.82 -10.90
C LYS A 293 2.21 21.21 -11.53
N GLY A 294 3.05 22.19 -11.17
CA GLY A 294 2.86 23.58 -11.58
C GLY A 294 1.53 24.13 -11.06
N THR A 295 0.94 25.07 -11.79
CA THR A 295 -0.30 25.76 -11.42
C THR A 295 -1.58 25.00 -11.77
N LYS A 296 -1.47 23.79 -12.34
CA LYS A 296 -2.63 23.01 -12.79
C LYS A 296 -3.44 22.55 -11.59
N ALA A 297 -4.71 22.98 -11.52
CA ALA A 297 -5.65 22.46 -10.55
C ALA A 297 -5.90 20.97 -10.77
N GLN A 298 -5.85 20.19 -9.69
CA GLN A 298 -6.21 18.79 -9.71
C GLN A 298 -7.69 18.65 -9.36
N PRO A 299 -8.51 18.03 -10.22
CA PRO A 299 -9.89 17.76 -9.89
C PRO A 299 -9.96 16.77 -8.72
N LEU A 300 -11.07 16.81 -7.96
CA LEU A 300 -11.30 15.86 -6.87
C LEU A 300 -11.22 14.39 -7.33
N SER A 301 -11.61 14.14 -8.59
CA SER A 301 -11.54 12.82 -9.23
C SER A 301 -10.13 12.25 -9.37
N ASP A 302 -9.08 13.06 -9.26
CA ASP A 302 -7.69 12.58 -9.22
C ASP A 302 -7.37 11.86 -7.91
N PHE A 303 -8.16 12.12 -6.85
CA PHE A 303 -7.92 11.61 -5.50
C PHE A 303 -9.02 10.65 -5.04
N ILE A 304 -10.27 10.92 -5.43
CA ILE A 304 -11.44 10.18 -4.97
C ILE A 304 -12.16 9.55 -6.15
N VAL A 305 -12.56 8.29 -6.00
CA VAL A 305 -13.36 7.58 -7.00
C VAL A 305 -14.73 8.28 -7.16
N PRO A 306 -15.06 8.76 -8.37
CA PRO A 306 -16.32 9.46 -8.61
C PRO A 306 -17.56 8.63 -8.27
N GLY A 307 -18.58 9.26 -7.71
CA GLY A 307 -19.84 8.69 -7.26
C GLY A 307 -19.74 7.88 -5.95
N ARG A 308 -18.55 7.70 -5.38
CA ARG A 308 -18.35 6.84 -4.20
C ARG A 308 -18.35 7.57 -2.87
N CYS A 309 -18.18 8.89 -2.87
CA CYS A 309 -18.31 9.70 -1.66
C CYS A 309 -19.12 10.96 -1.94
N PRO A 310 -20.46 10.86 -2.03
CA PRO A 310 -21.32 11.98 -2.39
C PRO A 310 -21.23 13.17 -1.44
N LEU A 311 -20.89 12.94 -0.16
CA LEU A 311 -20.67 14.01 0.82
C LEU A 311 -19.58 14.98 0.36
N LEU A 312 -18.43 14.44 -0.03
CA LEU A 312 -17.31 15.24 -0.53
C LEU A 312 -17.69 15.88 -1.85
N GLU A 313 -18.22 15.13 -2.81
CA GLU A 313 -18.55 15.67 -4.12
C GLU A 313 -19.52 16.85 -4.07
N ARG A 314 -20.45 16.89 -3.11
CA ARG A 314 -21.45 17.95 -3.00
C ARG A 314 -20.95 19.21 -2.34
N GLN A 315 -19.92 19.11 -1.51
CA GLN A 315 -19.48 20.15 -0.59
C GLN A 315 -18.27 20.94 -1.12
N GLU A 316 -18.10 22.16 -0.63
CA GLU A 316 -16.88 22.94 -0.89
C GLU A 316 -15.74 22.39 -0.03
N MET A 317 -14.55 22.23 -0.63
CA MET A 317 -13.37 21.76 0.07
C MET A 317 -12.10 22.36 -0.53
N ALA A 318 -11.07 22.50 0.30
CA ALA A 318 -9.72 22.75 -0.16
C ALA A 318 -8.97 21.43 -0.33
N ILE A 319 -8.32 21.25 -1.48
CA ILE A 319 -7.32 20.24 -1.74
C ILE A 319 -5.97 20.95 -1.60
N VAL A 320 -5.15 20.47 -0.67
CA VAL A 320 -3.86 21.10 -0.37
C VAL A 320 -2.76 20.09 -0.62
N ARG A 321 -1.70 20.55 -1.28
CA ARG A 321 -0.46 19.82 -1.51
C ARG A 321 0.70 20.63 -0.96
N VAL A 322 1.46 20.03 -0.06
CA VAL A 322 2.70 20.58 0.48
C VAL A 322 3.85 19.74 -0.06
N GLU A 323 4.88 20.39 -0.60
CA GLU A 323 6.09 19.74 -1.07
C GLU A 323 7.34 20.35 -0.44
N CYS A 324 8.33 19.50 -0.16
CA CYS A 324 9.69 19.93 0.14
C CYS A 324 10.30 20.63 -1.09
N PRO A 325 11.08 21.71 -0.93
CA PRO A 325 11.78 22.32 -2.05
C PRO A 325 12.92 21.44 -2.62
N ASP A 326 13.47 20.54 -1.81
CA ASP A 326 14.58 19.64 -2.12
C ASP A 326 14.17 18.16 -1.96
N PHE A 327 15.15 17.26 -2.13
CA PHE A 327 14.97 15.79 -2.07
C PHE A 327 15.20 15.18 -0.69
N ARG A 328 15.22 15.98 0.39
CA ARG A 328 15.48 15.45 1.73
C ARG A 328 14.25 14.72 2.29
N THR A 329 14.50 13.87 3.29
CA THR A 329 13.43 13.18 4.00
C THR A 329 12.82 14.12 5.04
N VAL A 330 11.50 14.36 4.99
CA VAL A 330 10.80 15.27 5.92
C VAL A 330 9.42 14.73 6.29
N ARG A 331 9.06 14.88 7.58
CA ARG A 331 7.73 14.59 8.14
C ARG A 331 6.78 15.79 7.95
N LEU A 332 6.30 15.99 6.72
CA LEU A 332 5.44 17.12 6.35
C LEU A 332 4.09 17.13 7.08
N ASP A 333 3.57 15.96 7.44
CA ASP A 333 2.35 15.80 8.23
C ASP A 333 2.46 16.45 9.62
N ARG A 334 3.60 16.24 10.32
CA ARG A 334 3.90 16.83 11.64
C ARG A 334 4.00 18.34 11.53
N TRP A 335 4.67 18.83 10.49
CA TRP A 335 4.77 20.27 10.23
C TRP A 335 3.40 20.91 9.96
N VAL A 336 2.58 20.28 9.09
CA VAL A 336 1.22 20.76 8.81
C VAL A 336 0.35 20.75 10.07
N TYR A 337 0.43 19.70 10.88
CA TYR A 337 -0.29 19.62 12.15
C TYR A 337 0.13 20.75 13.11
N GLY A 338 1.43 21.04 13.23
CA GLY A 338 1.92 22.16 14.04
C GLY A 338 1.34 23.50 13.59
N ILE A 339 1.22 23.75 12.29
CA ILE A 339 0.56 24.95 11.77
C ILE A 339 -0.92 24.98 12.14
N ALA A 340 -1.63 23.86 12.00
CA ALA A 340 -3.04 23.76 12.38
C ALA A 340 -3.25 24.14 13.85
N GLN A 341 -2.42 23.61 14.76
CA GLN A 341 -2.47 23.96 16.18
C GLN A 341 -2.18 25.45 16.41
N ASN A 342 -1.13 26.00 15.80
CA ASN A 342 -0.74 27.40 15.96
C ASN A 342 -1.81 28.41 15.54
N VAL A 343 -2.64 28.07 14.55
CA VAL A 343 -3.73 28.94 14.12
C VAL A 343 -5.03 28.72 14.90
N GLY A 344 -5.03 27.80 15.87
CA GLY A 344 -6.18 27.48 16.72
C GLY A 344 -7.15 26.48 16.11
N MET A 345 -6.73 25.63 15.16
CA MET A 345 -7.53 24.47 14.77
C MET A 345 -7.45 23.45 15.90
N THR A 346 -8.44 23.50 16.79
CA THR A 346 -8.59 22.53 17.87
C THR A 346 -9.11 21.21 17.34
N ARG A 347 -8.97 20.17 18.16
CA ARG A 347 -9.64 18.89 17.94
C ARG A 347 -11.15 19.14 17.86
N LEU A 348 -11.76 18.70 16.75
CA LEU A 348 -13.20 18.82 16.51
C LEU A 348 -13.99 17.70 17.16
N TRP A 349 -13.40 16.50 17.17
CA TRP A 349 -14.03 15.28 17.64
C TRP A 349 -13.07 14.44 18.45
N THR A 350 -13.58 13.81 19.50
CA THR A 350 -12.83 12.76 20.21
C THR A 350 -12.76 11.49 19.36
N GLY A 351 -11.79 10.61 19.64
CA GLY A 351 -11.64 9.34 18.93
C GLY A 351 -12.79 8.42 19.31
N GLN A 352 -13.25 8.52 20.56
CA GLN A 352 -14.47 7.88 21.03
C GLN A 352 -15.71 8.34 20.25
N GLU A 353 -15.92 9.65 20.07
CA GLU A 353 -17.05 10.16 19.28
C GLU A 353 -17.02 9.65 17.84
N LEU A 354 -15.85 9.70 17.18
CA LEU A 354 -15.69 9.21 15.81
C LEU A 354 -15.97 7.71 15.72
N ARG A 355 -15.50 6.95 16.71
CA ARG A 355 -15.67 5.50 16.79
C ARG A 355 -17.13 5.12 16.95
N GLU A 356 -17.81 5.65 17.97
CA GLU A 356 -19.20 5.32 18.29
C GLU A 356 -20.14 5.63 17.10
N ASP A 357 -19.92 6.78 16.45
CA ASP A 357 -20.75 7.24 15.35
C ASP A 357 -20.49 6.44 14.06
N ALA A 358 -19.23 6.02 13.83
CA ALA A 358 -18.88 5.11 12.74
C ALA A 358 -19.40 3.68 12.98
N GLU A 359 -19.28 3.16 14.20
CA GLU A 359 -19.82 1.86 14.63
C GLU A 359 -21.33 1.79 14.39
N SER A 360 -22.07 2.76 14.93
CA SER A 360 -23.52 2.85 14.74
C SER A 360 -23.89 2.92 13.25
N TRP A 361 -23.10 3.65 12.44
CA TRP A 361 -23.32 3.71 11.00
C TRP A 361 -23.05 2.37 10.29
N LEU A 362 -21.97 1.67 10.63
CA LEU A 362 -21.64 0.36 10.07
C LEU A 362 -22.72 -0.68 10.41
N GLU A 363 -23.15 -0.72 11.67
CA GLU A 363 -24.23 -1.60 12.14
C GLU A 363 -25.54 -1.34 11.38
N SER A 364 -25.92 -0.07 11.20
CA SER A 364 -27.12 0.31 10.45
C SER A 364 -27.07 -0.10 8.97
N ASN A 365 -25.87 -0.34 8.42
CA ASN A 365 -25.63 -0.84 7.08
C ASN A 365 -25.36 -2.35 7.01
N GLY A 366 -25.50 -3.06 8.15
CA GLY A 366 -25.31 -4.51 8.23
C GLY A 366 -23.84 -4.94 8.07
N LEU A 367 -22.89 -4.07 8.43
CA LEU A 367 -21.47 -4.41 8.50
C LEU A 367 -21.06 -4.59 9.95
N GLU A 368 -20.30 -5.67 10.20
CA GLU A 368 -19.62 -5.86 11.46
C GLU A 368 -18.44 -4.89 11.57
N HIS A 369 -18.20 -4.43 12.78
CA HIS A 369 -17.08 -3.57 13.08
C HIS A 369 -15.76 -4.37 12.99
N PRO A 370 -14.68 -3.79 12.42
CA PRO A 370 -13.40 -4.46 12.41
C PRO A 370 -12.80 -4.53 13.82
N ASP A 371 -12.65 -5.76 14.34
CA ASP A 371 -12.03 -6.07 15.66
C ASP A 371 -10.61 -5.51 15.85
N ALA A 372 -9.96 -5.04 14.78
CA ALA A 372 -8.66 -4.38 14.81
C ALA A 372 -8.76 -3.08 15.63
N GLY A 373 -8.44 -3.22 16.92
CA GLY A 373 -8.65 -2.24 17.98
C GLY A 373 -8.46 -0.81 17.52
N TRP A 374 -9.53 -0.01 17.65
CA TRP A 374 -9.38 1.43 17.62
C TRP A 374 -8.35 1.81 18.66
N PRO A 375 -7.31 2.54 18.28
CA PRO A 375 -6.33 3.01 19.24
C PRO A 375 -7.07 3.80 20.30
N VAL A 376 -7.00 3.29 21.52
CA VAL A 376 -7.58 3.97 22.68
C VAL A 376 -6.88 5.30 22.77
N ASP A 377 -7.67 6.36 22.86
CA ASP A 377 -7.15 7.69 23.07
C ASP A 377 -6.40 7.70 24.40
N ASP A 378 -5.06 7.67 24.35
CA ASP A 378 -4.22 8.03 25.50
C ASP A 378 -4.34 9.55 25.71
N GLU A 379 -5.53 9.99 26.11
CA GLU A 379 -5.89 11.38 26.44
C GLU A 379 -5.20 11.87 27.73
N SER A 380 -4.51 10.97 28.44
CA SER A 380 -3.90 11.28 29.75
C SER A 380 -2.49 11.89 29.67
N GLY A 381 -1.89 12.00 28.48
CA GLY A 381 -0.48 12.35 28.35
C GLY A 381 -0.19 13.47 27.36
N VAL A 382 -0.11 14.70 27.88
CA VAL A 382 0.71 15.79 27.33
C VAL A 382 0.13 16.50 26.09
N ASP A 383 -0.88 17.35 26.30
CA ASP A 383 -0.97 18.66 25.66
C ASP A 383 0.10 19.62 26.24
N GLY A 384 1.31 19.10 26.51
CA GLY A 384 2.44 19.93 26.88
C GLY A 384 2.72 20.83 25.70
N ASN A 385 2.76 22.14 25.95
CA ASN A 385 3.19 23.17 25.01
C ASN A 385 4.27 22.57 24.11
N PHE A 386 3.87 22.24 22.87
CA PHE A 386 4.81 21.80 21.86
C PHE A 386 5.59 23.05 21.50
N GLU A 387 6.64 23.34 22.27
CA GLU A 387 7.64 24.32 21.88
C GLU A 387 8.11 23.86 20.51
N MET A 388 7.82 24.65 19.47
CA MET A 388 8.53 24.53 18.20
C MET A 388 9.98 24.88 18.50
N GLY A 389 10.71 23.91 19.07
CA GLY A 389 12.16 23.94 19.12
C GLY A 389 12.65 24.22 17.72
N ASP A 390 13.61 25.13 17.63
CA ASP A 390 14.25 25.54 16.39
C ASP A 390 14.56 24.30 15.55
N TRP A 391 13.93 24.17 14.38
CA TRP A 391 14.02 22.99 13.52
C TRP A 391 15.34 22.97 12.72
N THR A 392 16.43 23.34 13.39
CA THR A 392 17.78 23.30 12.84
C THR A 392 18.28 21.86 12.90
N GLU A 393 18.05 21.17 11.79
CA GLU A 393 18.91 20.16 11.16
C GLU A 393 20.00 19.54 12.06
N ASP A 394 19.69 18.52 12.86
CA ASP A 394 20.72 17.64 13.44
C ASP A 394 20.12 16.26 13.81
N GLU A 395 19.46 15.61 12.85
CA GLU A 395 19.26 14.15 12.90
C GLU A 395 19.48 13.58 11.49
N THR A 396 20.75 13.31 11.19
CA THR A 396 21.16 12.41 10.12
C THR A 396 21.72 11.14 10.75
N GLU A 397 20.92 10.08 10.77
CA GLU A 397 21.38 8.69 10.80
C GLU A 397 21.08 8.02 9.45
#